data_AF-A0A6P7M1T1-F1
#
_entry.id   AF-A0A6P7M1T1-F1
#
_cell.length_a   1.000
_cell.length_b   1.000
_cell.length_c   1.000
_cell.angle_alpha   90.00
_cell.angle_beta   90.00
_cell.angle_gamma   90.00
#
_symmetry.space_group_name_H-M   'P 1'
#
loop_
_entity.id
_entity.type
_entity.pdbx_description
1 polymer ?
#
loop_
_entity_poly.entity_id
_entity_poly.type
_entity_poly.pdbx_seq_one_letter_code
_entity_poly.pdbx_strand_id
1 'polypeptide(L)'
;MIFHMCARSNLLLRKEHLAVWRAWRPWKLQHSSGVCASSGPGPQDRSEDLSSVSPEKPLHTPVMLKEVLHFLDIQPGQVVLDMTFGGGGHSKAILNTVPGVTIVALDRDPTAVSLAQQLAEKHHARVKPVLGRFSELEALLSDLNIKPGGIDGVLLDAGCSSMQMDQAERGFSLSKDGPLDMRMDGERYPDMPCAADVVNTLDQQALASILAAYGEERHARKIASAIVEARRVSLITRTQQLASVVAGSFPTAVVHARKDRLHRPAHVATKTFQALRVLVNDELNELHAGLRAARDALRPGGRLCVVTFHSLEDRLVKRFLQGDDLSNLDQYHFSPRKQSARREKLVDEIRIRNPESVSWLPLRRKVIVPDKDDVQENPRGRSAKLRAAVKR
;
A
#
# COMPACT_ATOMS: atom_id res chain seq x y z
N MET A 1 7.53 27.33 -24.36
CA MET A 1 8.77 27.29 -23.56
C MET A 1 9.04 25.84 -23.17
N ILE A 2 10.02 25.23 -23.82
CA ILE A 2 10.39 23.83 -23.69
C ILE A 2 11.55 23.77 -22.69
N PHE A 3 11.33 23.22 -21.50
CA PHE A 3 12.43 22.97 -20.57
C PHE A 3 13.12 21.65 -20.90
N HIS A 4 14.38 21.76 -21.34
CA HIS A 4 15.34 20.68 -21.48
C HIS A 4 15.60 20.02 -20.11
N MET A 5 15.37 18.71 -20.00
CA MET A 5 15.96 17.89 -18.94
C MET A 5 17.22 17.20 -19.47
N CYS A 6 18.33 17.51 -18.82
CA CYS A 6 19.66 16.99 -19.07
C CYS A 6 19.70 15.46 -18.89
N ALA A 7 20.38 14.80 -19.82
CA ALA A 7 20.36 13.37 -20.05
C ALA A 7 21.48 12.64 -19.29
N ARG A 8 21.14 11.53 -18.62
CA ARG A 8 21.92 10.27 -18.48
C ARG A 8 21.20 9.34 -17.50
N SER A 9 20.29 8.51 -18.01
CA SER A 9 19.57 7.49 -17.23
C SER A 9 19.03 6.37 -18.13
N ASN A 10 18.97 5.16 -17.59
CA ASN A 10 18.76 3.91 -18.33
C ASN A 10 17.36 3.85 -19.01
N LEU A 11 17.33 3.50 -20.30
CA LEU A 11 16.23 3.77 -21.23
C LEU A 11 15.02 2.81 -21.12
N LEU A 12 15.13 1.68 -20.41
CA LEU A 12 14.16 0.57 -20.47
C LEU A 12 12.95 0.76 -19.53
N LEU A 13 13.15 1.15 -18.27
CA LEU A 13 12.06 1.30 -17.30
C LEU A 13 11.21 2.54 -17.54
N ARG A 14 11.83 3.66 -17.97
CA ARG A 14 11.09 4.82 -18.47
C ARG A 14 10.31 4.49 -19.73
N LYS A 15 10.83 3.62 -20.60
CA LYS A 15 10.10 3.16 -21.78
C LYS A 15 8.92 2.27 -21.39
N GLU A 16 9.00 1.43 -20.37
CA GLU A 16 7.86 0.60 -19.95
C GLU A 16 6.77 1.43 -19.28
N HIS A 17 7.12 2.34 -18.37
CA HIS A 17 6.16 3.29 -17.78
C HIS A 17 5.60 4.25 -18.85
N LEU A 18 6.42 4.87 -19.69
CA LEU A 18 5.91 5.69 -20.80
C LEU A 18 5.26 4.88 -21.93
N ALA A 19 5.52 3.59 -22.12
CA ALA A 19 4.87 2.76 -23.14
C ALA A 19 3.44 2.44 -22.73
N VAL A 20 3.20 2.14 -21.44
CA VAL A 20 1.84 2.09 -20.88
C VAL A 20 1.12 3.41 -21.17
N TRP A 21 1.78 4.54 -20.94
CA TRP A 21 1.19 5.88 -21.12
C TRP A 21 1.10 6.36 -22.58
N ARG A 22 1.95 5.87 -23.50
CA ARG A 22 1.97 6.25 -24.93
C ARG A 22 1.12 5.33 -25.80
N ALA A 23 1.00 4.04 -25.48
CA ALA A 23 0.13 3.10 -26.16
C ALA A 23 -1.37 3.38 -25.90
N TRP A 24 -1.67 4.13 -24.84
CA TRP A 24 -3.05 4.40 -24.41
C TRP A 24 -3.75 5.56 -25.15
N ARG A 25 -3.02 6.42 -25.88
CA ARG A 25 -3.62 7.61 -26.50
C ARG A 25 -4.48 7.38 -27.76
N PRO A 26 -4.41 6.27 -28.52
CA PRO A 26 -5.25 6.12 -29.71
C PRO A 26 -6.19 4.88 -29.72
N TRP A 27 -6.76 4.45 -28.59
CA TRP A 27 -7.73 3.32 -28.57
C TRP A 27 -9.07 3.61 -27.86
N LYS A 28 -9.58 4.84 -27.96
CA LYS A 28 -10.99 5.12 -27.61
C LYS A 28 -11.76 5.53 -28.86
N LEU A 29 -12.15 4.54 -29.65
CA LEU A 29 -13.36 4.57 -30.45
C LEU A 29 -13.85 3.14 -30.59
N GLN A 30 -15.15 2.96 -30.36
CA GLN A 30 -15.91 1.72 -30.40
C GLN A 30 -15.89 0.91 -29.08
N HIS A 31 -16.85 1.19 -28.20
CA HIS A 31 -18.04 0.35 -28.00
C HIS A 31 -18.92 0.98 -26.92
N SER A 32 -20.03 1.60 -27.35
CA SER A 32 -21.12 2.09 -26.52
C SER A 32 -22.39 1.35 -26.90
N SER A 33 -22.90 0.52 -25.99
CA SER A 33 -24.27 -0.01 -25.97
C SER A 33 -24.33 -0.98 -24.78
N GLY A 34 -25.31 -1.03 -23.89
CA GLY A 34 -26.56 -0.33 -23.70
C GLY A 34 -27.22 -1.08 -22.54
N VAL A 35 -27.51 -0.39 -21.43
CA VAL A 35 -28.06 -1.02 -20.22
C VAL A 35 -29.59 -0.98 -20.32
N CYS A 36 -30.23 -2.15 -20.33
CA CYS A 36 -31.66 -2.28 -20.07
C CYS A 36 -31.88 -2.59 -18.59
N ALA A 37 -32.64 -1.73 -17.93
CA ALA A 37 -33.18 -1.93 -16.60
C ALA A 37 -34.51 -2.69 -16.68
N SER A 38 -34.77 -3.57 -15.71
CA SER A 38 -36.13 -4.00 -15.39
C SER A 38 -36.28 -4.22 -13.89
N SER A 39 -37.10 -3.38 -13.29
CA SER A 39 -37.60 -3.41 -11.92
C SER A 39 -38.88 -4.26 -11.81
N GLY A 40 -39.05 -4.97 -10.69
CA GLY A 40 -40.29 -5.63 -10.31
C GLY A 40 -40.28 -6.01 -8.81
N PRO A 41 -41.36 -5.77 -8.02
CA PRO A 41 -41.30 -5.78 -6.55
C PRO A 41 -42.03 -6.97 -5.86
N GLY A 42 -41.64 -7.20 -4.59
CA GLY A 42 -42.49 -7.77 -3.52
C GLY A 42 -42.08 -9.16 -2.98
N PRO A 43 -42.59 -9.60 -1.80
CA PRO A 43 -43.11 -8.87 -0.65
C PRO A 43 -42.38 -9.23 0.68
N GLN A 44 -42.76 -8.49 1.73
CA GLN A 44 -42.31 -8.59 3.11
C GLN A 44 -42.73 -9.92 3.76
N ASP A 45 -41.85 -10.50 4.57
CA ASP A 45 -42.28 -11.35 5.68
C ASP A 45 -41.45 -11.06 6.93
N ARG A 46 -42.16 -10.91 8.05
CA ARG A 46 -41.65 -10.60 9.38
C ARG A 46 -41.50 -11.92 10.14
N SER A 47 -40.32 -12.19 10.65
CA SER A 47 -40.13 -13.08 11.78
C SER A 47 -39.07 -12.51 12.70
N GLU A 48 -39.53 -12.05 13.85
CA GLU A 48 -38.71 -11.67 15.00
C GLU A 48 -37.99 -12.91 15.50
N ASP A 49 -36.65 -12.88 15.49
CA ASP A 49 -35.84 -13.86 16.21
C ASP A 49 -34.89 -13.12 17.15
N LEU A 50 -35.15 -13.30 18.44
CA LEU A 50 -34.36 -12.80 19.56
C LEU A 50 -33.05 -13.58 19.61
N SER A 51 -32.04 -13.13 18.86
CA SER A 51 -30.69 -13.69 18.95
C SER A 51 -29.87 -12.95 20.01
N SER A 52 -29.45 -13.72 21.01
CA SER A 52 -28.50 -13.40 22.06
C SER A 52 -27.32 -12.53 21.59
N VAL A 53 -27.17 -11.37 22.23
CA VAL A 53 -26.02 -10.47 22.05
C VAL A 53 -24.79 -11.16 22.64
N SER A 54 -24.10 -11.92 21.80
CA SER A 54 -22.69 -12.22 22.01
C SER A 54 -21.92 -10.91 21.82
N PRO A 55 -20.92 -10.59 22.65
CA PRO A 55 -20.17 -9.36 22.48
C PRO A 55 -19.52 -9.41 21.09
N GLU A 56 -19.96 -8.52 20.20
CA GLU A 56 -19.38 -8.38 18.87
C GLU A 56 -17.87 -8.23 19.02
N LYS A 57 -17.14 -9.27 18.63
CA LYS A 57 -15.69 -9.22 18.54
C LYS A 57 -15.38 -8.04 17.62
N PRO A 58 -14.60 -7.03 18.04
CA PRO A 58 -14.42 -5.82 17.26
C PRO A 58 -14.03 -6.20 15.83
N LEU A 59 -14.74 -5.62 14.85
CA LEU A 59 -14.45 -5.78 13.43
C LEU A 59 -13.00 -5.33 13.19
N HIS A 60 -12.10 -6.32 13.22
CA HIS A 60 -10.65 -6.27 13.01
C HIS A 60 -9.84 -5.34 13.94
N THR A 61 -9.02 -5.95 14.80
CA THR A 61 -7.93 -5.25 15.50
C THR A 61 -6.89 -4.76 14.48
N PRO A 62 -6.43 -3.50 14.56
CA PRO A 62 -5.35 -2.99 13.72
C PRO A 62 -4.05 -3.78 13.91
N VAL A 63 -3.25 -3.87 12.85
CA VAL A 63 -1.95 -4.54 12.90
C VAL A 63 -0.99 -3.73 13.79
N MET A 64 -0.31 -4.42 14.71
CA MET A 64 0.69 -3.82 15.61
C MET A 64 0.16 -2.63 16.41
N LEU A 65 -1.12 -2.68 16.82
CA LEU A 65 -1.78 -1.54 17.49
C LEU A 65 -1.02 -1.10 18.74
N LYS A 66 -0.64 -2.03 19.62
CA LYS A 66 0.04 -1.75 20.89
C LYS A 66 1.39 -1.06 20.65
N GLU A 67 2.15 -1.58 19.70
CA GLU A 67 3.47 -1.05 19.34
C GLU A 67 3.34 0.33 18.70
N VAL A 68 2.39 0.52 17.80
CA VAL A 68 2.15 1.83 17.16
C VAL A 68 1.82 2.89 18.20
N LEU A 69 0.89 2.60 19.13
CA LEU A 69 0.55 3.53 20.21
C LEU A 69 1.76 3.84 21.11
N HIS A 70 2.51 2.80 21.48
CA HIS A 70 3.71 2.95 22.32
C HIS A 70 4.79 3.83 21.67
N PHE A 71 5.08 3.61 20.38
CA PHE A 71 6.15 4.34 19.70
C PHE A 71 5.74 5.73 19.23
N LEU A 72 4.47 5.94 18.85
CA LEU A 72 3.95 7.27 18.56
C LEU A 72 3.92 8.14 19.82
N ASP A 73 3.60 7.59 20.99
CA ASP A 73 3.68 8.27 22.29
C ASP A 73 2.98 9.64 22.28
N ILE A 74 1.77 9.67 21.72
CA ILE A 74 0.99 10.88 21.50
C ILE A 74 0.51 11.44 22.83
N GLN A 75 0.72 12.73 23.03
CA GLN A 75 0.33 13.46 24.22
C GLN A 75 -0.99 14.21 24.02
N PRO A 76 -1.70 14.57 25.10
CA PRO A 76 -2.92 15.37 25.00
C PRO A 76 -2.74 16.65 24.19
N GLY A 77 -3.73 16.97 23.36
CA GLY A 77 -3.73 18.18 22.52
C GLY A 77 -2.86 18.12 21.26
N GLN A 78 -2.11 17.04 21.03
CA GLN A 78 -1.25 16.89 19.86
C GLN A 78 -2.02 16.59 18.57
N VAL A 79 -1.38 16.85 17.43
CA VAL A 79 -1.91 16.57 16.10
C VAL A 79 -1.20 15.36 15.50
N VAL A 80 -1.98 14.36 15.11
CA VAL A 80 -1.51 13.14 14.45
C VAL A 80 -1.99 13.13 13.01
N LEU A 81 -1.08 12.88 12.08
CA LEU A 81 -1.40 12.58 10.69
C LEU A 81 -1.40 11.06 10.50
N ASP A 82 -2.59 10.47 10.38
CA ASP A 82 -2.77 9.10 9.93
C ASP A 82 -2.84 9.11 8.39
N MET A 83 -1.74 8.73 7.74
CA MET A 83 -1.61 8.79 6.29
C MET A 83 -2.32 7.64 5.57
N THR A 84 -2.78 6.64 6.31
CA THR A 84 -3.36 5.39 5.78
C THR A 84 -4.58 5.03 6.60
N PHE A 85 -5.52 5.98 6.70
CA PHE A 85 -6.62 5.89 7.64
C PHE A 85 -7.36 4.54 7.55
N GLY A 86 -7.63 4.06 6.33
CA GLY A 86 -8.32 2.80 6.10
C GLY A 86 -9.62 2.73 6.90
N GLY A 87 -9.75 1.71 7.75
CA GLY A 87 -10.94 1.53 8.62
C GLY A 87 -10.95 2.42 9.88
N GLY A 88 -9.92 3.24 10.06
CA GLY A 88 -9.72 4.15 11.18
C GLY A 88 -9.34 3.46 12.49
N GLY A 89 -8.84 2.24 12.46
CA GLY A 89 -8.65 1.45 13.68
C GLY A 89 -7.56 2.00 14.61
N HIS A 90 -6.39 2.38 14.08
CA HIS A 90 -5.36 3.08 14.87
C HIS A 90 -5.85 4.46 15.32
N SER A 91 -6.43 5.24 14.39
CA SER A 91 -7.04 6.55 14.68
C SER A 91 -8.07 6.50 15.83
N LYS A 92 -8.99 5.54 15.82
CA LYS A 92 -9.98 5.32 16.89
C LYS A 92 -9.31 5.00 18.23
N ALA A 93 -8.30 4.15 18.22
CA ALA A 93 -7.56 3.83 19.44
C ALA A 93 -6.87 5.07 20.03
N ILE A 94 -6.22 5.88 19.18
CA ILE A 94 -5.59 7.15 19.61
C ILE A 94 -6.63 8.11 20.18
N LEU A 95 -7.76 8.33 19.48
CA LEU A 95 -8.85 9.21 19.92
C LEU A 95 -9.48 8.79 21.26
N ASN A 96 -9.57 7.49 21.50
CA ASN A 96 -10.15 6.93 22.72
C ASN A 96 -9.18 7.00 23.91
N THR A 97 -7.87 6.95 23.66
CA THR A 97 -6.86 6.94 24.72
C THR A 97 -6.29 8.32 25.04
N VAL A 98 -6.22 9.23 24.05
CA VAL A 98 -5.54 10.52 24.21
C VAL A 98 -6.53 11.69 24.16
N PRO A 99 -6.78 12.39 25.29
CA PRO A 99 -7.72 13.50 25.32
C PRO A 99 -7.20 14.70 24.49
N GLY A 100 -8.11 15.39 23.80
CA GLY A 100 -7.78 16.58 23.01
C GLY A 100 -6.93 16.35 21.76
N VAL A 101 -6.55 15.10 21.44
CA VAL A 101 -5.83 14.78 20.20
C VAL A 101 -6.66 15.17 18.97
N THR A 102 -5.98 15.69 17.95
CA THR A 102 -6.56 15.91 16.62
C THR A 102 -5.96 14.93 15.63
N ILE A 103 -6.80 14.23 14.86
CA ILE A 103 -6.39 13.32 13.79
C ILE A 103 -6.62 13.99 12.44
N VAL A 104 -5.59 14.08 11.61
CA VAL A 104 -5.71 14.31 10.17
C VAL A 104 -5.71 12.93 9.52
N ALA A 105 -6.87 12.52 9.00
CA ALA A 105 -7.13 11.19 8.47
C ALA A 105 -7.08 11.22 6.95
N LEU A 106 -5.91 10.88 6.38
CA LEU A 106 -5.69 10.83 4.95
C LEU A 106 -5.89 9.41 4.43
N ASP A 107 -6.61 9.28 3.33
CA ASP A 107 -6.61 8.08 2.50
C ASP A 107 -6.86 8.45 1.04
N ARG A 108 -6.36 7.64 0.10
CA ARG A 108 -6.64 7.82 -1.32
C ARG A 108 -7.98 7.21 -1.72
N ASP A 109 -8.45 6.22 -0.95
CA ASP A 109 -9.69 5.48 -1.18
C ASP A 109 -10.89 6.28 -0.66
N PRO A 110 -11.84 6.67 -1.53
CA PRO A 110 -13.07 7.39 -1.11
C PRO A 110 -13.87 6.66 -0.03
N THR A 111 -13.84 5.32 0.00
CA THR A 111 -14.54 4.52 1.01
C THR A 111 -13.95 4.76 2.41
N ALA A 112 -12.62 4.82 2.51
CA ALA A 112 -11.93 5.09 3.77
C ALA A 112 -12.20 6.52 4.26
N VAL A 113 -12.24 7.50 3.35
CA VAL A 113 -12.56 8.89 3.70
C VAL A 113 -14.01 9.06 4.16
N SER A 114 -14.96 8.33 3.58
CA SER A 114 -16.34 8.29 4.08
C SER A 114 -16.40 7.79 5.54
N LEU A 115 -15.63 6.75 5.88
CA LEU A 115 -15.51 6.29 7.27
C LEU A 115 -14.83 7.33 8.18
N ALA A 116 -13.87 8.10 7.67
CA ALA A 116 -13.25 9.19 8.41
C ALA A 116 -14.25 10.33 8.68
N GLN A 117 -15.13 10.64 7.73
CA GLN A 117 -16.21 11.61 7.89
C GLN A 117 -17.19 11.18 8.99
N GLN A 118 -17.64 9.91 8.94
CA GLN A 118 -18.49 9.34 10.01
C GLN A 118 -17.80 9.36 11.38
N LEU A 119 -16.48 9.16 11.42
CA LEU A 119 -15.71 9.28 12.66
C LEU A 119 -15.63 10.75 13.12
N ALA A 120 -15.49 11.70 12.20
CA ALA A 120 -15.46 13.12 12.52
C ALA A 120 -16.77 13.61 13.15
N GLU A 121 -17.92 13.15 12.65
CA GLU A 121 -19.25 13.44 13.22
C GLU A 121 -19.34 13.00 14.69
N LYS A 122 -18.75 11.84 15.01
CA LYS A 122 -18.75 11.29 16.38
C LYS A 122 -17.79 11.97 17.34
N HIS A 123 -16.78 12.67 16.84
CA HIS A 123 -15.67 13.20 17.65
C HIS A 123 -15.52 14.73 17.63
N HIS A 124 -16.60 15.47 17.33
CA HIS A 124 -16.73 16.92 17.51
C HIS A 124 -15.50 17.73 17.04
N ALA A 125 -15.15 17.60 15.75
CA ALA A 125 -14.03 18.30 15.10
C ALA A 125 -12.60 17.87 15.48
N ARG A 126 -12.43 16.77 16.22
CA ARG A 126 -11.10 16.15 16.47
C ARG A 126 -10.58 15.28 15.32
N VAL A 127 -11.36 15.10 14.25
CA VAL A 127 -10.94 14.35 13.06
C VAL A 127 -11.13 15.22 11.83
N LYS A 128 -10.09 15.33 11.01
CA LYS A 128 -10.06 16.06 9.74
C LYS A 128 -9.89 15.04 8.60
N PRO A 129 -10.97 14.61 7.94
CA PRO A 129 -10.89 13.70 6.80
C PRO A 129 -10.22 14.38 5.60
N VAL A 130 -9.31 13.67 4.93
CA VAL A 130 -8.59 14.17 3.75
C VAL A 130 -8.57 13.10 2.67
N LEU A 131 -9.13 13.42 1.50
CA LEU A 131 -9.06 12.55 0.33
C LEU A 131 -7.85 12.93 -0.51
N GLY A 132 -6.88 12.02 -0.61
CA GLY A 132 -5.65 12.32 -1.33
C GLY A 132 -4.63 11.19 -1.36
N ARG A 133 -3.72 11.29 -2.32
CA ARG A 133 -2.50 10.47 -2.39
C ARG A 133 -1.40 11.10 -1.52
N PHE A 134 -0.33 10.36 -1.27
CA PHE A 134 0.77 10.88 -0.45
C PHE A 134 1.54 11.97 -1.18
N SER A 135 1.65 11.85 -2.50
CA SER A 135 2.23 12.88 -3.38
C SER A 135 1.44 14.20 -3.37
N GLU A 136 0.17 14.18 -2.97
CA GLU A 136 -0.71 15.36 -2.89
C GLU A 136 -0.67 16.02 -1.49
N LEU A 137 -0.02 15.39 -0.51
CA LEU A 137 -0.15 15.74 0.91
C LEU A 137 0.26 17.17 1.26
N GLU A 138 1.32 17.71 0.64
CA GLU A 138 1.80 19.07 0.93
C GLU A 138 0.71 20.12 0.65
N ALA A 139 0.07 20.03 -0.52
CA ALA A 139 -1.03 20.91 -0.90
C ALA A 139 -2.24 20.73 0.04
N LEU A 140 -2.60 19.47 0.33
CA LEU A 140 -3.73 19.14 1.19
C LEU A 140 -3.57 19.65 2.63
N LEU A 141 -2.35 19.59 3.19
CA LEU A 141 -2.07 20.15 4.51
C LEU A 141 -2.15 21.68 4.49
N SER A 142 -1.67 22.33 3.42
CA SER A 142 -1.79 23.77 3.24
C SER A 142 -3.25 24.23 3.21
N ASP A 143 -4.12 23.51 2.51
CA ASP A 143 -5.56 23.81 2.45
C ASP A 143 -6.24 23.70 3.83
N LEU A 144 -5.73 22.82 4.71
CA LEU A 144 -6.15 22.70 6.10
C LEU A 144 -5.50 23.72 7.05
N ASN A 145 -4.71 24.67 6.51
CA ASN A 145 -3.90 25.64 7.25
C ASN A 145 -2.87 24.98 8.20
N ILE A 146 -2.42 23.77 7.87
CA ILE A 146 -1.37 23.06 8.61
C ILE A 146 -0.03 23.39 7.96
N LYS A 147 0.79 24.15 8.69
CA LYS A 147 2.13 24.55 8.23
C LYS A 147 3.13 23.40 8.36
N PRO A 148 4.25 23.43 7.61
CA PRO A 148 5.39 22.54 7.88
C PRO A 148 5.80 22.61 9.35
N GLY A 149 6.09 21.46 9.95
CA GLY A 149 6.32 21.37 11.39
C GLY A 149 5.06 21.49 12.27
N GLY A 150 3.85 21.41 11.69
CA GLY A 150 2.57 21.49 12.42
C GLY A 150 2.03 20.15 12.93
N ILE A 151 2.72 19.04 12.68
CA ILE A 151 2.30 17.68 13.09
C ILE A 151 3.24 17.13 14.17
N ASP A 152 2.66 16.50 15.20
CA ASP A 152 3.38 15.86 16.30
C ASP A 152 3.73 14.39 16.03
N GLY A 153 2.81 13.68 15.37
CA GLY A 153 2.95 12.25 15.07
C GLY A 153 2.47 11.92 13.66
N VAL A 154 3.18 11.04 12.97
CA VAL A 154 2.77 10.51 11.65
C VAL A 154 2.72 8.99 11.71
N LEU A 155 1.60 8.43 11.25
CA LEU A 155 1.42 7.00 11.04
C LEU A 155 1.30 6.70 9.54
N LEU A 156 2.05 5.70 9.09
CA LEU A 156 1.95 5.10 7.76
C LEU A 156 1.85 3.57 7.91
N ASP A 157 0.68 3.01 7.66
CA ASP A 157 0.44 1.55 7.56
C ASP A 157 0.43 1.15 6.08
N ALA A 158 1.62 0.97 5.51
CA ALA A 158 1.85 0.78 4.08
C ALA A 158 1.37 -0.60 3.63
N GLY A 159 0.12 -0.69 3.18
CA GLY A 159 -0.48 -1.89 2.63
C GLY A 159 -1.93 -1.66 2.18
N CYS A 160 -2.60 -2.73 1.75
CA CYS A 160 -4.03 -2.67 1.48
C CYS A 160 -4.83 -2.78 2.77
N SER A 161 -5.89 -1.99 2.85
CA SER A 161 -6.81 -2.04 3.96
C SER A 161 -7.64 -3.32 3.93
N SER A 162 -8.11 -3.72 5.11
CA SER A 162 -9.03 -4.85 5.28
C SER A 162 -10.24 -4.75 4.35
N MET A 163 -10.86 -3.56 4.25
CA MET A 163 -12.03 -3.34 3.39
C MET A 163 -11.75 -3.61 1.91
N GLN A 164 -10.54 -3.28 1.42
CA GLN A 164 -10.13 -3.55 0.04
C GLN A 164 -9.95 -5.06 -0.20
N MET A 165 -9.42 -5.78 0.78
CA MET A 165 -9.23 -7.24 0.69
C MET A 165 -10.53 -8.02 0.89
N ASP A 166 -11.47 -7.46 1.65
CA ASP A 166 -12.72 -8.12 2.02
C ASP A 166 -13.83 -7.94 0.98
N GLN A 167 -13.79 -6.88 0.17
CA GLN A 167 -14.69 -6.66 -0.97
C GLN A 167 -14.15 -7.35 -2.22
N ALA A 168 -14.86 -8.35 -2.74
CA ALA A 168 -14.40 -9.14 -3.89
C ALA A 168 -14.29 -8.27 -5.15
N GLU A 169 -15.21 -7.33 -5.30
CA GLU A 169 -15.37 -6.40 -6.43
C GLU A 169 -14.14 -5.51 -6.63
N ARG A 170 -13.35 -5.29 -5.57
CA ARG A 170 -12.11 -4.49 -5.60
C ARG A 170 -10.93 -5.25 -6.22
N GLY A 171 -10.99 -6.57 -6.33
CA GLY A 171 -10.00 -7.37 -7.05
C GLY A 171 -8.67 -7.60 -6.34
N PHE A 172 -8.55 -7.29 -5.04
CA PHE A 172 -7.30 -7.49 -4.29
C PHE A 172 -7.15 -8.91 -3.74
N SER A 173 -8.26 -9.62 -3.55
CA SER A 173 -8.27 -10.93 -2.89
C SER A 173 -7.94 -12.08 -3.84
N LEU A 174 -7.18 -13.04 -3.31
CA LEU A 174 -6.97 -14.35 -3.94
C LEU A 174 -8.05 -15.36 -3.57
N SER A 175 -8.71 -15.20 -2.43
CA SER A 175 -9.71 -16.16 -1.94
C SER A 175 -11.12 -15.83 -2.41
N LYS A 176 -11.39 -14.57 -2.74
CA LYS A 176 -12.68 -14.10 -3.24
C LYS A 176 -12.54 -13.74 -4.71
N ASP A 177 -13.37 -14.32 -5.56
CA ASP A 177 -13.33 -14.06 -6.99
C ASP A 177 -14.04 -12.74 -7.34
N GLY A 178 -13.39 -11.89 -8.12
CA GLY A 178 -13.91 -10.59 -8.52
C GLY A 178 -13.21 -10.05 -9.76
N PRO A 179 -13.61 -8.86 -10.26
CA PRO A 179 -12.91 -8.18 -11.34
C PRO A 179 -11.43 -8.00 -11.00
N LEU A 180 -10.55 -8.19 -11.97
CA LEU A 180 -9.12 -7.98 -11.79
C LEU A 180 -8.79 -6.48 -11.85
N ASP A 181 -9.21 -5.73 -10.82
CA ASP A 181 -9.07 -4.27 -10.77
C ASP A 181 -7.79 -3.83 -10.03
N MET A 182 -7.75 -4.06 -8.70
CA MET A 182 -6.64 -3.69 -7.80
C MET A 182 -6.34 -2.20 -7.64
N ARG A 183 -7.16 -1.26 -8.14
CA ARG A 183 -6.98 0.18 -7.88
C ARG A 183 -7.51 0.54 -6.48
N MET A 184 -6.68 1.22 -5.70
CA MET A 184 -7.06 1.73 -4.37
C MET A 184 -8.04 2.91 -4.48
N ASP A 185 -7.95 3.70 -5.53
CA ASP A 185 -8.75 4.91 -5.78
C ASP A 185 -9.38 4.91 -7.18
N GLY A 186 -9.82 3.73 -7.65
CA GLY A 186 -10.35 3.54 -9.00
C GLY A 186 -11.53 4.45 -9.33
N GLU A 187 -12.35 4.82 -8.34
CA GLU A 187 -13.46 5.77 -8.52
C GLU A 187 -12.99 7.20 -8.82
N ARG A 188 -11.84 7.63 -8.26
CA ARG A 188 -11.25 8.94 -8.54
C ARG A 188 -10.63 9.00 -9.92
N TYR A 189 -10.13 7.87 -10.41
CA TYR A 189 -9.37 7.77 -11.65
C TYR A 189 -9.85 6.57 -12.49
N PRO A 190 -11.09 6.61 -13.03
CA PRO A 190 -11.68 5.48 -13.73
C PRO A 190 -10.91 5.13 -15.01
N ASP A 191 -10.23 6.11 -15.60
CA ASP A 191 -9.36 5.96 -16.76
C ASP A 191 -7.94 5.47 -16.42
N MET A 192 -7.60 5.24 -15.15
CA MET A 192 -6.29 4.69 -14.82
C MET A 192 -6.28 3.17 -15.10
N PRO A 193 -5.24 2.63 -15.75
CA PRO A 193 -5.15 1.19 -16.03
C PRO A 193 -5.32 0.35 -14.76
N CYS A 194 -6.19 -0.65 -14.83
CA CYS A 194 -6.38 -1.64 -13.78
C CYS A 194 -5.49 -2.86 -14.01
N ALA A 195 -5.46 -3.81 -13.06
CA ALA A 195 -4.65 -5.02 -13.18
C ALA A 195 -5.01 -5.86 -14.40
N ALA A 196 -6.28 -5.90 -14.83
CA ALA A 196 -6.71 -6.55 -16.05
C ALA A 196 -6.05 -5.92 -17.29
N ASP A 197 -5.98 -4.59 -17.36
CA ASP A 197 -5.35 -3.87 -18.47
C ASP A 197 -3.86 -4.22 -18.55
N VAL A 198 -3.19 -4.25 -17.40
CA VAL A 198 -1.77 -4.62 -17.30
C VAL A 198 -1.52 -6.02 -17.85
N VAL A 199 -2.27 -7.03 -17.37
CA VAL A 199 -2.04 -8.43 -17.79
C VAL A 199 -2.47 -8.71 -19.22
N ASN A 200 -3.45 -7.97 -19.76
CA ASN A 200 -3.94 -8.18 -21.12
C ASN A 200 -3.17 -7.38 -22.19
N THR A 201 -2.47 -6.30 -21.81
CA THR A 201 -1.86 -5.38 -22.80
C THR A 201 -0.33 -5.46 -22.84
N LEU A 202 0.34 -5.59 -21.69
CA LEU A 202 1.80 -5.52 -21.66
C LEU A 202 2.45 -6.71 -22.36
N ASP A 203 3.60 -6.50 -23.00
CA ASP A 203 4.36 -7.61 -23.57
C ASP A 203 4.92 -8.55 -22.47
N GLN A 204 5.38 -9.73 -22.89
CA GLN A 204 5.90 -10.74 -21.98
C GLN A 204 7.12 -10.26 -21.18
N GLN A 205 7.98 -9.44 -21.79
CA GLN A 205 9.20 -8.96 -21.15
C GLN A 205 8.87 -7.96 -20.05
N ALA A 206 8.02 -6.98 -20.33
CA ALA A 206 7.54 -6.00 -19.37
C ALA A 206 6.81 -6.71 -18.21
N LEU A 207 5.92 -7.67 -18.49
CA LEU A 207 5.28 -8.47 -17.44
C LEU A 207 6.31 -9.20 -16.57
N ALA A 208 7.30 -9.85 -17.17
CA ALA A 208 8.35 -10.52 -16.42
C ALA A 208 9.19 -9.54 -15.56
N SER A 209 9.48 -8.33 -16.08
CA SER A 209 10.17 -7.26 -15.34
C SER A 209 9.38 -6.84 -14.11
N ILE A 210 8.08 -6.58 -14.26
CA ILE A 210 7.16 -6.20 -13.18
C ILE A 210 7.10 -7.27 -12.10
N LEU A 211 6.87 -8.54 -12.48
CA LEU A 211 6.77 -9.66 -11.54
C LEU A 211 8.09 -9.88 -10.77
N ALA A 212 9.23 -9.72 -11.45
CA ALA A 212 10.53 -9.84 -10.82
C ALA A 212 10.83 -8.67 -9.87
N ALA A 213 10.52 -7.43 -10.28
CA ALA A 213 10.84 -6.23 -9.53
C ALA A 213 9.93 -6.03 -8.31
N TYR A 214 8.62 -6.12 -8.50
CA TYR A 214 7.63 -5.80 -7.46
C TYR A 214 7.14 -7.03 -6.70
N GLY A 215 7.18 -8.21 -7.31
CA GLY A 215 6.80 -9.48 -6.66
C GLY A 215 7.98 -10.22 -6.02
N GLU A 216 9.22 -9.83 -6.33
CA GLU A 216 10.43 -10.64 -6.07
C GLU A 216 10.21 -12.11 -6.50
N GLU A 217 9.57 -12.31 -7.67
CA GLU A 217 9.15 -13.61 -8.19
C GLU A 217 10.27 -14.27 -9.01
N ARG A 218 10.73 -15.45 -8.57
CA ARG A 218 11.83 -16.19 -9.22
C ARG A 218 11.43 -16.77 -10.55
N HIS A 219 10.15 -17.11 -10.71
CA HIS A 219 9.60 -17.70 -11.92
C HIS A 219 8.90 -16.65 -12.80
N ALA A 220 9.27 -15.37 -12.67
CA ALA A 220 8.62 -14.25 -13.35
C ALA A 220 8.46 -14.47 -14.86
N ARG A 221 9.51 -14.92 -15.56
CA ARG A 221 9.45 -15.20 -17.01
C ARG A 221 8.46 -16.31 -17.36
N LYS A 222 8.41 -17.37 -16.54
CA LYS A 222 7.51 -18.50 -16.74
C LYS A 222 6.05 -18.07 -16.57
N ILE A 223 5.77 -17.34 -15.50
CA ILE A 223 4.44 -16.81 -15.20
C ILE A 223 4.01 -15.81 -16.28
N ALA A 224 4.88 -14.88 -16.68
CA ALA A 224 4.58 -13.93 -17.75
C ALA A 224 4.27 -14.63 -19.08
N SER A 225 5.01 -15.68 -19.43
CA SER A 225 4.72 -16.52 -20.60
C SER A 225 3.32 -17.14 -20.51
N ALA A 226 2.97 -17.72 -19.36
CA ALA A 226 1.67 -18.34 -19.17
C ALA A 226 0.51 -17.33 -19.24
N ILE A 227 0.69 -16.12 -18.72
CA ILE A 227 -0.28 -15.03 -18.84
C ILE A 227 -0.48 -14.64 -20.31
N VAL A 228 0.60 -14.49 -21.08
CA VAL A 228 0.54 -14.13 -22.50
C VAL A 228 -0.12 -15.22 -23.35
N GLU A 229 0.17 -16.49 -23.07
CA GLU A 229 -0.51 -17.59 -23.77
C GLU A 229 -1.99 -17.70 -23.39
N ALA A 230 -2.33 -17.55 -22.10
CA ALA A 230 -3.72 -17.62 -21.65
C ALA A 230 -4.58 -16.53 -22.28
N ARG A 231 -4.08 -15.28 -22.35
CA ARG A 231 -4.85 -14.15 -22.92
C ARG A 231 -5.06 -14.24 -24.43
N ARG A 232 -4.31 -15.09 -25.15
CA ARG A 232 -4.56 -15.38 -26.59
C ARG A 232 -5.83 -16.19 -26.79
N VAL A 233 -6.22 -16.98 -25.80
CA VAL A 233 -7.45 -17.78 -25.83
C VAL A 233 -8.64 -16.95 -25.36
N SER A 234 -8.50 -16.30 -24.20
CA SER A 234 -9.52 -15.40 -23.64
C SER A 234 -8.88 -14.37 -22.73
N LEU A 235 -9.40 -13.14 -22.76
CA LEU A 235 -8.95 -12.09 -21.84
C LEU A 235 -9.09 -12.52 -20.38
N ILE A 236 -8.10 -12.14 -19.58
CA ILE A 236 -8.06 -12.40 -18.14
C ILE A 236 -8.72 -11.21 -17.44
N THR A 237 -9.94 -11.38 -16.98
CA THR A 237 -10.77 -10.29 -16.42
C THR A 237 -11.08 -10.47 -14.94
N ARG A 238 -10.84 -11.67 -14.37
CA ARG A 238 -11.12 -11.98 -12.97
C ARG A 238 -9.90 -12.46 -12.19
N THR A 239 -9.94 -12.27 -10.88
CA THR A 239 -8.86 -12.66 -9.97
C THR A 239 -8.62 -14.18 -9.99
N GLN A 240 -9.66 -15.03 -9.97
CA GLN A 240 -9.44 -16.48 -10.02
C GLN A 240 -8.87 -16.95 -11.36
N GLN A 241 -9.25 -16.33 -12.48
CA GLN A 241 -8.65 -16.65 -13.78
C GLN A 241 -7.13 -16.44 -13.75
N LEU A 242 -6.69 -15.28 -13.26
CA LEU A 242 -5.25 -15.01 -13.10
C LEU A 242 -4.60 -16.00 -12.13
N ALA A 243 -5.23 -16.27 -10.98
CA ALA A 243 -4.71 -17.21 -9.99
C ALA A 243 -4.53 -18.62 -10.58
N SER A 244 -5.49 -19.10 -11.36
CA SER A 244 -5.45 -20.38 -12.07
C SER A 244 -4.34 -20.43 -13.12
N VAL A 245 -4.16 -19.36 -13.91
CA VAL A 245 -3.06 -19.28 -14.91
C VAL A 245 -1.69 -19.35 -14.22
N VAL A 246 -1.53 -18.62 -13.11
CA VAL A 246 -0.29 -18.68 -12.34
C VAL A 246 -0.10 -20.08 -11.74
N ALA A 247 -1.14 -20.69 -11.17
CA ALA A 247 -1.07 -22.02 -10.58
C ALA A 247 -0.71 -23.10 -11.60
N GLY A 248 -1.32 -23.06 -12.80
CA GLY A 248 -1.04 -23.97 -13.91
C GLY A 248 0.38 -23.87 -14.46
N SER A 249 1.12 -22.80 -14.11
CA SER A 249 2.55 -22.67 -14.42
C SER A 249 3.44 -23.54 -13.52
N PHE A 250 2.90 -24.20 -12.50
CA PHE A 250 3.66 -25.00 -11.53
C PHE A 250 3.11 -26.44 -11.42
N PRO A 251 3.95 -27.43 -11.06
CA PRO A 251 3.45 -28.74 -10.69
C PRO A 251 2.47 -28.64 -9.51
N THR A 252 1.42 -29.45 -9.50
CA THR A 252 0.36 -29.42 -8.47
C THR A 252 0.92 -29.51 -7.04
N ALA A 253 1.98 -30.29 -6.84
CA ALA A 253 2.67 -30.42 -5.55
C ALA A 253 3.27 -29.11 -5.00
N VAL A 254 3.49 -28.09 -5.85
CA VAL A 254 4.15 -26.82 -5.49
C VAL A 254 3.16 -25.69 -5.22
N VAL A 255 1.89 -25.84 -5.62
CA VAL A 255 0.85 -24.79 -5.53
C VAL A 255 0.67 -24.26 -4.10
N HIS A 256 0.81 -25.14 -3.11
CA HIS A 256 0.74 -24.83 -1.68
C HIS A 256 2.07 -25.06 -0.94
N ALA A 257 3.14 -25.40 -1.65
CA ALA A 257 4.45 -25.69 -1.03
C ALA A 257 5.17 -24.42 -0.54
N ARG A 258 4.77 -23.25 -1.02
CA ARG A 258 5.30 -21.99 -0.48
C ARG A 258 4.80 -21.84 0.94
N LYS A 259 5.72 -21.64 1.87
CA LYS A 259 5.42 -21.42 3.27
C LYS A 259 5.61 -19.95 3.62
N ASP A 260 4.67 -19.35 4.33
CA ASP A 260 4.89 -18.07 4.98
C ASP A 260 5.81 -18.23 6.20
N ARG A 261 6.08 -17.14 6.94
CA ARG A 261 6.99 -17.17 8.10
C ARG A 261 6.50 -18.05 9.26
N LEU A 262 5.22 -18.41 9.28
CA LEU A 262 4.62 -19.35 10.24
C LEU A 262 4.50 -20.75 9.67
N HIS A 263 5.20 -21.04 8.58
CA HIS A 263 5.15 -22.31 7.87
C HIS A 263 3.78 -22.68 7.30
N ARG A 264 2.88 -21.70 7.13
CA ARG A 264 1.56 -21.93 6.53
C ARG A 264 1.64 -21.88 5.01
N PRO A 265 0.86 -22.71 4.29
CA PRO A 265 0.76 -22.62 2.85
C PRO A 265 0.39 -21.20 2.38
N ALA A 266 1.17 -20.69 1.44
CA ALA A 266 0.92 -19.46 0.71
C ALA A 266 0.67 -19.82 -0.76
N HIS A 267 -0.36 -19.21 -1.35
CA HIS A 267 -0.69 -19.48 -2.74
C HIS A 267 0.44 -19.00 -3.67
N VAL A 268 0.75 -19.76 -4.71
CA VAL A 268 1.80 -19.40 -5.69
C VAL A 268 1.55 -18.04 -6.36
N ALA A 269 0.29 -17.64 -6.53
CA ALA A 269 -0.08 -16.36 -7.12
C ALA A 269 0.11 -15.13 -6.20
N THR A 270 0.37 -15.28 -4.90
CA THR A 270 0.49 -14.14 -3.97
C THR A 270 1.51 -13.09 -4.42
N LYS A 271 2.67 -13.52 -4.91
CA LYS A 271 3.71 -12.60 -5.40
C LYS A 271 3.32 -11.89 -6.71
N THR A 272 2.55 -12.57 -7.56
CA THR A 272 2.02 -12.00 -8.81
C THR A 272 1.01 -10.90 -8.48
N PHE A 273 0.09 -11.18 -7.56
CA PHE A 273 -0.91 -10.21 -7.12
C PHE A 273 -0.26 -9.00 -6.45
N GLN A 274 0.73 -9.22 -5.56
CA GLN A 274 1.52 -8.14 -4.97
C GLN A 274 2.19 -7.27 -6.04
N ALA A 275 2.81 -7.88 -7.06
CA ALA A 275 3.51 -7.13 -8.08
C ALA A 275 2.58 -6.23 -8.91
N LEU A 276 1.41 -6.75 -9.29
CA LEU A 276 0.41 -6.01 -10.04
C LEU A 276 -0.17 -4.87 -9.20
N ARG A 277 -0.50 -5.14 -7.94
CA ARG A 277 -1.00 -4.16 -6.97
C ARG A 277 -0.03 -2.99 -6.79
N VAL A 278 1.24 -3.31 -6.55
CA VAL A 278 2.33 -2.33 -6.40
C VAL A 278 2.47 -1.46 -7.64
N LEU A 279 2.40 -2.06 -8.84
CA LEU A 279 2.47 -1.32 -10.09
C LEU A 279 1.25 -0.42 -10.31
N VAL A 280 0.04 -0.98 -10.21
CA VAL A 280 -1.24 -0.29 -10.51
C VAL A 280 -1.41 0.94 -9.60
N ASN A 281 -0.94 0.85 -8.35
CA ASN A 281 -1.11 1.92 -7.38
C ASN A 281 0.14 2.80 -7.21
N ASP A 282 1.21 2.53 -7.96
CA ASP A 282 2.50 3.21 -7.84
C ASP A 282 3.05 3.23 -6.39
N GLU A 283 2.85 2.13 -5.64
CA GLU A 283 2.91 2.11 -4.18
C GLU A 283 4.28 2.53 -3.62
N LEU A 284 5.38 2.15 -4.28
CA LEU A 284 6.73 2.47 -3.80
C LEU A 284 7.09 3.95 -4.00
N ASN A 285 6.64 4.56 -5.11
CA ASN A 285 6.87 5.98 -5.35
C ASN A 285 5.98 6.83 -4.46
N GLU A 286 4.71 6.45 -4.29
CA GLU A 286 3.80 7.08 -3.33
C GLU A 286 4.34 6.97 -1.91
N LEU A 287 4.77 5.79 -1.45
CA LEU A 287 5.38 5.62 -0.12
C LEU A 287 6.60 6.53 0.06
N HIS A 288 7.45 6.66 -0.95
CA HIS A 288 8.60 7.58 -0.89
C HIS A 288 8.15 9.05 -0.82
N ALA A 289 7.15 9.46 -1.61
CA ALA A 289 6.58 10.79 -1.54
C ALA A 289 5.99 11.07 -0.14
N GLY A 290 5.27 10.09 0.43
CA GLY A 290 4.70 10.18 1.76
C GLY A 290 5.74 10.28 2.87
N LEU A 291 6.84 9.54 2.77
CA LEU A 291 7.95 9.67 3.72
C LEU A 291 8.59 11.07 3.67
N ARG A 292 8.75 11.67 2.48
CA ARG A 292 9.23 13.05 2.34
C ARG A 292 8.24 14.05 2.93
N ALA A 293 6.96 13.94 2.59
CA ALA A 293 5.92 14.82 3.12
C ALA A 293 5.79 14.70 4.65
N ALA A 294 5.88 13.48 5.20
CA ALA A 294 5.91 13.24 6.63
C ALA A 294 7.10 13.92 7.32
N ARG A 295 8.29 13.84 6.72
CA ARG A 295 9.48 14.56 7.21
C ARG A 295 9.22 16.05 7.29
N ASP A 296 8.57 16.64 6.30
CA ASP A 296 8.38 18.09 6.24
C ASP A 296 7.23 18.56 7.14
N ALA A 297 6.17 17.74 7.28
CA ALA A 297 5.02 18.00 8.14
C ALA A 297 5.33 17.89 9.65
N LEU A 298 6.19 16.94 10.05
CA LEU A 298 6.54 16.72 11.46
C LEU A 298 7.33 17.89 12.04
N ARG A 299 7.05 18.27 13.28
CA ARG A 299 7.92 19.17 14.05
C ARG A 299 9.21 18.47 14.48
N PRO A 300 10.30 19.21 14.80
CA PRO A 300 11.42 18.65 15.54
C PRO A 300 10.95 17.97 16.83
N GLY A 301 11.45 16.77 17.10
CA GLY A 301 11.00 15.89 18.18
C GLY A 301 9.71 15.12 17.90
N GLY A 302 9.03 15.36 16.78
CA GLY A 302 7.85 14.61 16.36
C GLY A 302 8.19 13.19 15.95
N ARG A 303 7.21 12.28 15.99
CA ARG A 303 7.42 10.84 15.84
C ARG A 303 6.79 10.30 14.56
N LEU A 304 7.54 9.47 13.85
CA LEU A 304 7.10 8.73 12.68
C LEU A 304 7.03 7.25 13.01
N CYS A 305 5.88 6.62 12.76
CA CYS A 305 5.70 5.17 12.79
C CYS A 305 5.30 4.68 11.39
N VAL A 306 6.06 3.72 10.86
CA VAL A 306 5.77 3.10 9.56
C VAL A 306 5.66 1.60 9.71
N VAL A 307 4.49 1.04 9.43
CA VAL A 307 4.23 -0.39 9.31
C VAL A 307 4.29 -0.76 7.83
N THR A 308 4.99 -1.85 7.51
CA THR A 308 5.17 -2.36 6.14
C THR A 308 4.88 -3.85 6.10
N PHE A 309 4.40 -4.38 4.97
CA PHE A 309 4.02 -5.80 4.86
C PHE A 309 4.90 -6.60 3.90
N HIS A 310 5.73 -5.94 3.09
CA HIS A 310 6.70 -6.64 2.26
C HIS A 310 8.10 -6.04 2.28
N SER A 311 9.05 -6.81 1.74
CA SER A 311 10.48 -6.51 1.72
C SER A 311 10.82 -5.20 1.00
N LEU A 312 10.12 -4.87 -0.10
CA LEU A 312 10.39 -3.67 -0.88
C LEU A 312 10.09 -2.39 -0.08
N GLU A 313 8.89 -2.27 0.50
CA GLU A 313 8.49 -1.18 1.41
C GLU A 313 9.46 -1.04 2.59
N ASP A 314 9.70 -2.12 3.33
CA ASP A 314 10.59 -2.10 4.51
C ASP A 314 12.00 -1.64 4.16
N ARG A 315 12.50 -2.05 2.99
CA ARG A 315 13.82 -1.64 2.50
C ARG A 315 13.85 -0.15 2.13
N LEU A 316 12.79 0.35 1.49
CA LEU A 316 12.63 1.77 1.18
C LEU A 316 12.62 2.61 2.46
N VAL A 317 11.77 2.26 3.43
CA VAL A 317 11.66 2.95 4.73
C VAL A 317 12.99 2.92 5.49
N LYS A 318 13.65 1.75 5.55
CA LYS A 318 14.97 1.63 6.20
C LYS A 318 15.97 2.63 5.63
N ARG A 319 16.09 2.68 4.30
CA ARG A 319 17.04 3.56 3.61
C ARG A 319 16.69 5.03 3.79
N PHE A 320 15.41 5.37 3.71
CA PHE A 320 14.94 6.73 3.96
C PHE A 320 15.32 7.21 5.38
N LEU A 321 15.07 6.39 6.41
CA LEU A 321 15.45 6.71 7.78
C LEU A 321 16.97 6.75 8.01
N GLN A 322 17.76 6.12 7.13
CA GLN A 322 19.22 6.19 7.15
C GLN A 322 19.78 7.43 6.45
N GLY A 323 18.95 8.19 5.73
CA GLY A 323 19.36 9.38 4.98
C GLY A 323 19.94 9.07 3.59
N ASP A 324 19.66 7.89 3.03
CA ASP A 324 20.09 7.55 1.67
C ASP A 324 19.42 8.50 0.64
N ASP A 325 20.16 8.90 -0.40
CA ASP A 325 19.58 9.64 -1.53
C ASP A 325 18.71 8.71 -2.38
N LEU A 326 17.39 8.83 -2.22
CA LEU A 326 16.39 8.02 -2.92
C LEU A 326 15.81 8.72 -4.16
N SER A 327 16.43 9.79 -4.66
CA SER A 327 15.98 10.53 -5.85
C SER A 327 15.87 9.66 -7.11
N ASN A 328 16.58 8.53 -7.18
CA ASN A 328 16.61 7.61 -8.31
C ASN A 328 16.13 6.19 -7.93
N LEU A 329 14.88 6.05 -7.46
CA LEU A 329 14.27 4.75 -7.12
C LEU A 329 14.44 3.69 -8.22
N ASP A 330 14.36 4.09 -9.49
CA ASP A 330 14.50 3.19 -10.65
C ASP A 330 15.90 2.56 -10.79
N GLN A 331 16.96 3.25 -10.32
CA GLN A 331 18.33 2.72 -10.36
C GLN A 331 18.61 1.79 -9.18
N TYR A 332 17.81 1.89 -8.12
CA TYR A 332 17.79 0.92 -7.04
C TYR A 332 17.03 -0.31 -7.52
N HIS A 333 17.67 -1.11 -8.39
CA HIS A 333 17.31 -2.51 -8.50
C HIS A 333 17.33 -3.07 -7.07
N PHE A 334 16.14 -3.32 -6.54
CA PHE A 334 15.88 -3.95 -5.25
C PHE A 334 16.32 -5.43 -5.24
N SER A 335 17.36 -5.76 -6.02
CA SER A 335 17.91 -7.09 -6.18
C SER A 335 18.73 -7.45 -4.93
N PRO A 336 18.45 -8.58 -4.26
CA PRO A 336 19.00 -8.86 -2.93
C PRO A 336 20.51 -9.16 -2.88
N ARG A 337 21.24 -9.24 -4.00
CA ARG A 337 22.34 -10.21 -4.07
C ARG A 337 23.78 -9.78 -4.32
N LYS A 338 24.14 -8.54 -4.70
CA LYS A 338 25.57 -8.26 -4.97
C LYS A 338 26.17 -6.92 -4.52
N GLN A 339 25.37 -5.96 -4.03
CA GLN A 339 25.91 -4.63 -3.67
C GLN A 339 25.80 -4.25 -2.19
N SER A 340 25.16 -5.06 -1.33
CA SER A 340 24.85 -4.63 0.05
C SER A 340 26.08 -4.45 0.94
N ALA A 341 26.99 -5.43 1.01
CA ALA A 341 28.05 -5.42 2.03
C ALA A 341 29.12 -4.33 1.84
N ARG A 342 29.51 -4.03 0.58
CA ARG A 342 30.50 -2.96 0.29
C ARG A 342 29.88 -1.55 0.42
N ARG A 343 28.59 -1.42 0.10
CA ARG A 343 27.86 -0.16 0.14
C ARG A 343 27.39 0.19 1.56
N GLU A 344 27.00 -0.80 2.37
CA GLU A 344 26.70 -0.62 3.80
C GLU A 344 27.92 -0.08 4.56
N LYS A 345 29.13 -0.61 4.31
CA LYS A 345 30.36 -0.05 4.91
C LYS A 345 30.63 1.41 4.50
N LEU A 346 30.45 1.74 3.22
CA LEU A 346 30.69 3.09 2.72
C LEU A 346 29.65 4.10 3.26
N VAL A 347 28.39 3.69 3.40
CA VAL A 347 27.32 4.51 3.98
C VAL A 347 27.54 4.73 5.48
N ASP A 348 27.98 3.70 6.21
CA ASP A 348 28.36 3.86 7.63
C ASP A 348 29.58 4.81 7.80
N GLU A 349 30.55 4.79 6.88
CA GLU A 349 31.69 5.73 6.89
C GLU A 349 31.27 7.18 6.57
N ILE A 350 30.36 7.41 5.62
CA ILE A 350 29.81 8.74 5.31
C ILE A 350 28.96 9.27 6.49
N ARG A 351 28.22 8.37 7.14
CA ARG A 351 27.39 8.68 8.32
C ARG A 351 28.20 9.12 9.54
N ILE A 352 29.41 8.57 9.71
CA ILE A 352 30.36 9.03 10.74
C ILE A 352 30.89 10.42 10.41
N ARG A 353 31.02 10.77 9.12
CA ARG A 353 31.58 12.06 8.68
C ARG A 353 30.57 13.22 8.67
N ASN A 354 29.27 12.96 8.49
CA ASN A 354 28.22 13.99 8.50
C ASN A 354 27.01 13.60 9.37
N PRO A 355 27.14 13.59 10.70
CA PRO A 355 26.05 13.25 11.61
C PRO A 355 24.86 14.25 11.57
N GLU A 356 25.06 15.44 11.02
CA GLU A 356 24.01 16.48 10.88
C GLU A 356 23.11 16.29 9.64
N SER A 357 23.48 15.42 8.69
CA SER A 357 22.67 15.21 7.47
C SER A 357 21.51 14.22 7.66
N VAL A 358 21.43 13.54 8.81
CA VAL A 358 20.41 12.51 9.08
C VAL A 358 19.25 13.13 9.87
N SER A 359 18.13 13.37 9.21
CA SER A 359 16.92 13.98 9.82
C SER A 359 16.20 13.11 10.84
N TRP A 360 16.64 11.87 11.07
CA TRP A 360 15.92 10.85 11.85
C TRP A 360 16.77 10.22 12.94
N LEU A 361 16.20 10.12 14.15
CA LEU A 361 16.74 9.33 15.25
C LEU A 361 15.87 8.06 15.43
N PRO A 362 16.37 6.86 15.10
CA PRO A 362 15.56 5.64 15.23
C PRO A 362 15.28 5.33 16.71
N LEU A 363 14.01 5.11 17.06
CA LEU A 363 13.58 4.72 18.42
C LEU A 363 14.02 3.29 18.77
N ARG A 364 14.19 2.44 17.76
CA ARG A 364 14.71 1.07 17.86
C ARG A 364 15.69 0.80 16.72
N ARG A 365 16.84 0.20 17.03
CA ARG A 365 17.83 -0.20 16.02
C ARG A 365 17.34 -1.32 15.10
N LYS A 366 16.66 -2.32 15.67
CA LYS A 366 16.10 -3.45 14.93
C LYS A 366 14.63 -3.17 14.59
N VAL A 367 14.19 -3.68 13.44
CA VAL A 367 12.78 -3.66 13.05
C VAL A 367 11.96 -4.44 14.07
N ILE A 368 10.78 -3.92 14.42
CA ILE A 368 9.85 -4.57 15.33
C ILE A 368 8.91 -5.44 14.49
N VAL A 369 8.62 -6.64 14.95
CA VAL A 369 7.70 -7.59 14.30
C VAL A 369 6.68 -8.06 15.34
N PRO A 370 5.45 -8.42 14.95
CA PRO A 370 4.47 -8.94 15.89
C PRO A 370 4.94 -10.26 16.50
N ASP A 371 4.52 -10.52 17.73
CA ASP A 371 4.76 -11.79 18.39
C ASP A 371 3.85 -12.89 17.82
N LYS A 372 4.15 -14.15 18.14
CA LYS A 372 3.42 -15.30 17.59
C LYS A 372 1.93 -15.25 17.92
N ASP A 373 1.59 -14.82 19.13
CA ASP A 373 0.21 -14.76 19.62
C ASP A 373 -0.57 -13.65 18.90
N ASP A 374 0.04 -12.47 18.71
CA ASP A 374 -0.58 -11.39 17.92
C ASP A 374 -0.87 -11.80 16.48
N VAL A 375 0.00 -12.64 15.87
CA VAL A 375 -0.24 -13.14 14.51
C VAL A 375 -1.32 -14.23 14.49
N GLN A 376 -1.51 -14.99 15.57
CA GLN A 376 -2.64 -15.92 15.68
C GLN A 376 -3.96 -15.17 15.79
N GLU A 377 -4.00 -14.11 16.61
CA GLU A 377 -5.18 -13.26 16.79
C GLU A 377 -5.49 -12.43 15.53
N ASN A 378 -4.46 -11.90 14.89
CA ASN A 378 -4.56 -11.13 13.66
C ASN A 378 -3.58 -11.64 12.58
N PRO A 379 -4.00 -12.63 11.76
CA PRO A 379 -3.18 -13.19 10.70
C PRO A 379 -2.69 -12.19 9.65
N ARG A 380 -3.33 -11.01 9.52
CA ARG A 380 -2.92 -9.94 8.60
C ARG A 380 -1.59 -9.31 9.03
N GLY A 381 -1.26 -9.34 10.33
CA GLY A 381 0.01 -8.86 10.86
C GLY A 381 1.22 -9.74 10.55
N ARG A 382 1.05 -10.95 9.98
CA ARG A 382 2.12 -11.96 9.83
C ARG A 382 3.42 -11.47 9.18
N SER A 383 3.31 -10.50 8.28
CA SER A 383 4.44 -9.95 7.51
C SER A 383 4.75 -8.52 7.90
N ALA A 384 4.03 -7.99 8.89
CA ALA A 384 4.16 -6.64 9.38
C ALA A 384 5.54 -6.42 9.99
N LYS A 385 6.04 -5.22 9.74
CA LYS A 385 7.32 -4.72 10.23
C LYS A 385 7.14 -3.26 10.56
N LEU A 386 7.33 -2.92 11.83
CA LEU A 386 7.27 -1.55 12.31
C LEU A 386 8.67 -0.95 12.41
N ARG A 387 8.83 0.25 11.85
CA ARG A 387 9.97 1.14 12.08
C ARG A 387 9.44 2.43 12.68
N ALA A 388 10.10 2.88 13.75
CA ALA A 388 9.75 4.12 14.43
C ALA A 388 10.98 5.02 14.60
N ALA A 389 10.80 6.32 14.39
CA ALA A 389 11.87 7.31 14.47
C ALA A 389 11.35 8.66 14.95
N VAL A 390 12.24 9.45 15.56
CA VAL A 390 12.01 10.84 15.94
C VAL A 390 12.65 11.75 14.91
N LYS A 391 11.94 12.80 14.46
CA LYS A 391 12.52 13.84 13.61
C LYS A 391 13.48 14.69 14.44
N ARG A 392 14.70 14.90 13.94
CA ARG A 392 15.68 15.79 14.57
C ARG A 392 15.32 17.25 14.43
#